data_AF-A0A7C8V7U4-F1
#
_entry.id   AF-A0A7C8V7U4-F1
#
_cell.length_a   1.000
_cell.length_b   1.000
_cell.length_c   1.000
_cell.angle_alpha   90.00
_cell.angle_beta   90.00
_cell.angle_gamma   90.00
#
_symmetry.space_group_name_H-M   'P 1'
#
loop_
_entity.id
_entity.type
_entity.pdbx_description
1 polymer ?
#
loop_
_entity_poly.entity_id
_entity_poly.type
_entity_poly.pdbx_seq_one_letter_code
_entity_poly.pdbx_strand_id
1 'polypeptide(L)'
;MSSEFPLLEGQGLYASDIIGDGDCLFRSFSDQLYGHQDRATTIRLRTTSYMRRHSSYFKLFLSVPPPTRKTRSSSSTTLPNEDTIDRVFQDHIKRMEKPGVYGDNLEIVAFARCYGVDVKIYQREFAYLVSGERDVGEESDDDGGNSMLGKEEPVVGERKVMHIAYHDWEHYSSVRNIDGPHKGLPNVSPKPLTEEGRQKQQKVLEEGVVIMPWMEDVVEKSLPGDCVVTKQKIREALEKSKGDVGLAVSKLLDAAEADAEAEADIDAEGEKVASKEKEEEEDTGLKKPINEDNRPKKKPPPYARQTGNKPKRETARERKERQQKEKIEKKKAKANGGSGSGVTSGKDSKGSAATATSANTPMSSGEGIKTLHV
;
A
#
# COMPACT_ATOMS: atom_id res chain seq x y z
N MET A 1 0.30 -28.59 2.24
CA MET A 1 -0.63 -27.51 1.85
C MET A 1 -0.08 -26.22 2.40
N SER A 2 -0.10 -25.14 1.62
CA SER A 2 0.46 -23.85 2.05
C SER A 2 -0.36 -23.28 3.19
N SER A 3 0.28 -22.97 4.33
CA SER A 3 -0.34 -22.31 5.50
C SER A 3 -0.71 -20.84 5.22
N GLU A 4 -0.48 -20.36 4.00
CA GLU A 4 -0.74 -18.98 3.57
C GLU A 4 -2.23 -18.65 3.51
N PHE A 5 -3.13 -19.62 3.26
CA PHE A 5 -4.58 -19.36 3.21
C PHE A 5 -5.36 -20.23 4.20
N PRO A 6 -5.32 -19.89 5.51
CA PRO A 6 -6.07 -20.62 6.53
C PRO A 6 -7.58 -20.69 6.24
N LEU A 7 -8.13 -19.63 5.63
CA LEU A 7 -9.54 -19.55 5.26
C LEU A 7 -9.91 -20.57 4.17
N LEU A 8 -9.02 -20.83 3.21
CA LEU A 8 -9.26 -21.81 2.16
C LEU A 8 -9.26 -23.22 2.73
N GLU A 9 -8.24 -23.55 3.54
CA GLU A 9 -8.12 -24.86 4.17
C GLU A 9 -9.36 -25.19 5.02
N GLY A 10 -9.82 -24.22 5.83
CA GLY A 10 -11.05 -24.37 6.63
C GLY A 10 -12.32 -24.58 5.80
N GLN A 11 -12.35 -24.11 4.54
CA GLN A 11 -13.46 -24.31 3.60
C GLN A 11 -13.30 -25.56 2.73
N GLY A 12 -12.26 -26.37 2.94
CA GLY A 12 -11.98 -27.53 2.09
C GLY A 12 -11.46 -27.14 0.69
N LEU A 13 -10.82 -25.98 0.58
CA LEU A 13 -10.32 -25.40 -0.67
C LEU A 13 -8.79 -25.24 -0.63
N TYR A 14 -8.18 -25.10 -1.80
CA TYR A 14 -6.77 -24.76 -1.94
C TYR A 14 -6.53 -23.82 -3.13
N ALA A 15 -5.47 -23.02 -3.04
CA ALA A 15 -4.95 -22.24 -4.16
C ALA A 15 -4.14 -23.15 -5.10
N SER A 16 -4.55 -23.26 -6.36
CA SER A 16 -3.88 -24.08 -7.37
C SER A 16 -2.74 -23.33 -8.05
N ASP A 17 -1.72 -24.06 -8.48
CA ASP A 17 -0.57 -23.48 -9.16
C ASP A 17 -0.94 -22.80 -10.49
N ILE A 18 -0.58 -21.52 -10.60
CA ILE A 18 -0.72 -20.70 -11.80
C ILE A 18 0.67 -20.29 -12.31
N ILE A 19 0.83 -20.22 -13.64
CA ILE A 19 2.10 -19.82 -14.24
C ILE A 19 2.39 -18.34 -13.89
N GLY A 20 3.59 -18.09 -13.35
CA GLY A 20 4.07 -16.76 -12.95
C GLY A 20 4.75 -15.98 -14.08
N ASP A 21 4.05 -15.75 -15.19
CA ASP A 21 4.55 -14.98 -16.35
C ASP A 21 4.00 -13.55 -16.44
N GLY A 22 3.37 -13.08 -15.37
CA GLY A 22 2.70 -11.78 -15.29
C GLY A 22 1.27 -11.78 -15.85
N ASP A 23 0.78 -12.90 -16.41
CA ASP A 23 -0.62 -13.08 -16.81
C ASP A 23 -1.45 -13.82 -15.73
N CYS A 24 -0.90 -14.01 -14.52
CA CYS A 24 -1.47 -14.85 -13.47
C CYS A 24 -2.95 -14.56 -13.17
N LEU A 25 -3.38 -13.29 -13.13
CA LEU A 25 -4.79 -12.93 -12.95
C LEU A 25 -5.68 -13.51 -14.06
N PHE A 26 -5.28 -13.35 -15.31
CA PHE A 26 -6.09 -13.83 -16.44
C PHE A 26 -5.99 -15.35 -16.60
N ARG A 27 -4.87 -15.95 -16.17
CA ARG A 27 -4.70 -17.41 -16.10
C ARG A 27 -5.59 -18.02 -15.03
N SER A 28 -5.71 -17.40 -13.85
CA SER A 28 -6.62 -17.87 -12.80
C SER A 28 -8.08 -17.76 -13.25
N PHE A 29 -8.45 -16.68 -13.95
CA PHE A 29 -9.78 -16.58 -14.58
C PHE A 29 -10.00 -17.64 -15.67
N SER A 30 -9.00 -17.92 -16.49
CA SER A 30 -9.08 -18.98 -17.50
C SER A 30 -9.34 -20.33 -16.84
N ASP A 31 -8.65 -20.64 -15.75
CA ASP A 31 -8.86 -21.87 -15.01
C ASP A 31 -10.27 -21.95 -14.40
N GLN A 32 -10.77 -20.86 -13.82
CA GLN A 32 -12.14 -20.79 -13.26
C GLN A 32 -13.25 -20.91 -14.31
N LEU A 33 -13.05 -20.35 -15.50
CA LEU A 33 -14.03 -20.40 -16.60
C LEU A 33 -13.98 -21.71 -17.38
N TYR A 34 -12.77 -22.20 -17.69
CA TYR A 34 -12.56 -23.26 -18.68
C TYR A 34 -11.83 -24.49 -18.13
N GLY A 35 -11.31 -24.43 -16.90
CA GLY A 35 -10.58 -25.53 -16.28
C GLY A 35 -9.13 -25.70 -16.75
N HIS A 36 -8.59 -24.72 -17.47
CA HIS A 36 -7.21 -24.66 -17.96
C HIS A 36 -6.75 -23.20 -18.12
N GLN A 37 -5.44 -22.94 -18.22
CA GLN A 37 -4.86 -21.59 -18.20
C GLN A 37 -4.72 -20.94 -19.60
N ASP A 38 -4.97 -21.70 -20.67
CA ASP A 38 -4.60 -21.33 -22.05
C ASP A 38 -5.39 -20.16 -22.69
N ARG A 39 -6.46 -19.68 -22.06
CA ARG A 39 -7.29 -18.56 -22.58
C ARG A 39 -6.99 -17.22 -21.91
N ALA A 40 -5.91 -17.11 -21.13
CA ALA A 40 -5.54 -15.88 -20.45
C ALA A 40 -5.46 -14.66 -21.38
N THR A 41 -4.82 -14.78 -22.54
CA THR A 41 -4.72 -13.68 -23.53
C THR A 41 -6.09 -13.26 -24.06
N THR A 42 -6.98 -14.21 -24.38
CA THR A 42 -8.34 -13.91 -24.85
C THR A 42 -9.14 -13.19 -23.77
N ILE A 43 -9.03 -13.64 -22.52
CA ILE A 43 -9.71 -12.99 -21.39
C ILE A 43 -9.18 -11.57 -21.20
N ARG A 44 -7.85 -11.39 -21.19
CA ARG A 44 -7.19 -10.07 -21.09
C ARG A 44 -7.76 -9.10 -22.12
N LEU A 45 -7.76 -9.48 -23.40
CA LEU A 45 -8.25 -8.62 -24.49
C LEU A 45 -9.75 -8.34 -24.40
N ARG A 46 -10.56 -9.32 -24.00
CA ARG A 46 -11.99 -9.11 -23.81
C ARG A 46 -12.28 -8.15 -22.65
N THR A 47 -11.57 -8.32 -21.52
CA THR A 47 -11.68 -7.44 -20.36
C THR A 47 -11.27 -6.01 -20.70
N THR A 48 -10.13 -5.80 -21.38
CA THR A 48 -9.71 -4.44 -21.78
C THR A 48 -10.62 -3.82 -22.84
N SER A 49 -11.19 -4.62 -23.74
CA SER A 49 -12.22 -4.15 -24.68
C SER A 49 -13.51 -3.69 -23.97
N TYR A 50 -13.95 -4.44 -22.96
CA TYR A 50 -15.05 -4.01 -22.09
C TYR A 50 -14.72 -2.69 -21.38
N MET A 51 -13.54 -2.57 -20.79
CA MET A 51 -13.12 -1.31 -20.15
C MET A 51 -13.16 -0.12 -21.12
N ARG A 52 -12.76 -0.29 -22.39
CA ARG A 52 -12.83 0.79 -23.40
C ARG A 52 -14.25 1.25 -23.66
N ARG A 53 -15.18 0.31 -23.85
CA ARG A 53 -16.60 0.65 -24.11
C ARG A 53 -17.22 1.37 -22.93
N HIS A 54 -16.82 0.99 -21.72
CA HIS A 54 -17.28 1.57 -20.46
C HIS A 54 -16.31 2.57 -19.86
N SER A 55 -15.56 3.28 -20.72
CA SER A 55 -14.44 4.12 -20.28
C SER A 55 -14.85 5.20 -19.28
N SER A 56 -16.06 5.76 -19.39
CA SER A 56 -16.60 6.76 -18.47
C SER A 56 -16.60 6.29 -17.01
N TYR A 57 -16.89 5.00 -16.77
CA TYR A 57 -16.85 4.41 -15.43
C TYR A 57 -15.40 4.20 -14.98
N PHE A 58 -14.58 3.54 -15.80
CA PHE A 58 -13.24 3.11 -15.41
C PHE A 58 -12.24 4.27 -15.24
N LYS A 59 -12.42 5.38 -15.97
CA LYS A 59 -11.60 6.60 -15.87
C LYS A 59 -11.56 7.16 -14.45
N LEU A 60 -12.66 7.04 -13.70
CA LEU A 60 -12.80 7.60 -12.34
C LEU A 60 -11.84 6.99 -11.32
N PHE A 61 -11.37 5.77 -11.58
CA PHE A 61 -10.54 5.00 -10.66
C PHE A 61 -9.05 5.07 -10.98
N LEU A 62 -8.65 5.76 -12.05
CA LEU A 62 -7.24 5.91 -12.41
C LEU A 62 -6.62 7.12 -11.71
N SER A 63 -5.41 6.93 -11.19
CA SER A 63 -4.64 8.01 -10.60
C SER A 63 -4.13 8.95 -11.70
N VAL A 64 -4.56 10.21 -11.64
CA VAL A 64 -4.07 11.25 -12.55
C VAL A 64 -3.06 12.12 -11.80
N PRO A 65 -1.81 12.24 -12.29
CA PRO A 65 -0.81 13.04 -11.63
C PRO A 65 -1.23 14.52 -11.60
N PRO A 66 -0.93 15.24 -10.51
CA PRO A 66 -1.30 16.64 -10.39
C PRO A 66 -0.56 17.48 -11.45
N PRO A 67 -1.16 18.59 -11.91
CA PRO A 67 -0.54 19.46 -12.90
C PRO A 67 0.81 19.98 -12.40
N THR A 68 1.83 19.88 -13.27
CA THR A 68 3.20 20.28 -12.91
C THR A 68 3.29 21.77 -12.58
N ARG A 69 4.25 22.14 -11.72
CA ARG A 69 4.41 23.50 -11.17
C ARG A 69 4.52 24.64 -12.21
N LYS A 70 4.81 24.33 -13.49
CA LYS A 70 4.94 25.30 -14.58
C LYS A 70 3.60 25.83 -15.12
N THR A 71 2.46 25.19 -14.80
CA THR A 71 1.11 25.61 -15.21
C THR A 71 0.25 26.08 -14.03
N ARG A 72 0.84 26.24 -12.85
CA ARG A 72 0.13 26.72 -11.66
C ARG A 72 -0.04 28.24 -11.73
N SER A 73 -1.15 28.67 -12.33
CA SER A 73 -1.76 29.95 -11.91
C SER A 73 -2.09 29.83 -10.42
N SER A 74 -1.84 30.89 -9.64
CA SER A 74 -1.94 30.95 -8.17
C SER A 74 -3.35 30.74 -7.60
N SER A 75 -4.31 30.41 -8.46
CA SER A 75 -5.74 30.18 -8.24
C SER A 75 -6.22 28.85 -7.67
N SER A 76 -5.87 27.74 -8.33
CA SER A 76 -6.88 26.68 -8.44
C SER A 76 -6.54 25.36 -7.76
N THR A 77 -7.46 24.95 -6.89
CA THR A 77 -7.78 23.55 -6.56
C THR A 77 -8.38 22.88 -7.80
N THR A 78 -7.67 22.90 -8.94
CA THR A 78 -8.21 22.39 -10.21
C THR A 78 -8.20 20.88 -10.21
N LEU A 79 -9.39 20.31 -10.31
CA LEU A 79 -9.63 18.96 -10.77
C LEU A 79 -8.81 18.68 -12.05
N PRO A 80 -8.34 17.44 -12.26
CA PRO A 80 -7.65 17.07 -13.49
C PRO A 80 -8.49 17.41 -14.73
N ASN A 81 -7.86 17.90 -15.80
CA ASN A 81 -8.55 18.14 -17.06
C ASN A 81 -9.01 16.81 -17.68
N GLU A 82 -10.19 16.78 -18.31
CA GLU A 82 -10.77 15.60 -18.94
C GLU A 82 -9.81 14.98 -19.97
N ASP A 83 -9.16 15.80 -20.81
CA ASP A 83 -8.18 15.30 -21.78
C ASP A 83 -7.00 14.56 -21.13
N THR A 84 -6.65 14.94 -19.90
CA THR A 84 -5.58 14.28 -19.14
C THR A 84 -6.04 12.94 -18.60
N ILE A 85 -7.28 12.88 -18.09
CA ILE A 85 -7.91 11.64 -17.63
C ILE A 85 -8.00 10.66 -18.81
N ASP A 86 -8.47 11.13 -19.97
CA ASP A 86 -8.61 10.35 -21.19
C ASP A 86 -7.28 9.76 -21.67
N ARG A 87 -6.23 10.58 -21.66
CA ARG A 87 -4.90 10.13 -22.02
C ARG A 87 -4.37 9.07 -21.05
N VAL A 88 -4.50 9.28 -19.74
CA VAL A 88 -4.06 8.32 -18.71
C VAL A 88 -4.82 7.00 -18.88
N PHE A 89 -6.12 7.05 -19.15
CA PHE A 89 -6.93 5.87 -19.42
C PHE A 89 -6.49 5.13 -20.69
N GLN A 90 -6.31 5.83 -21.80
CA GLN A 90 -5.82 5.24 -23.05
C GLN A 90 -4.44 4.58 -22.87
N ASP A 91 -3.54 5.23 -22.14
CA ASP A 91 -2.22 4.69 -21.82
C ASP A 91 -2.30 3.48 -20.89
N HIS A 92 -3.26 3.46 -19.95
CA HIS A 92 -3.55 2.29 -19.11
C HIS A 92 -3.96 1.09 -19.93
N ILE A 93 -4.99 1.25 -20.77
CA ILE A 93 -5.51 0.16 -21.59
C ILE A 93 -4.44 -0.39 -22.55
N LYS A 94 -3.69 0.48 -23.25
CA LYS A 94 -2.60 0.05 -24.15
C LYS A 94 -1.51 -0.75 -23.45
N ARG A 95 -1.28 -0.49 -22.16
CA ARG A 95 -0.35 -1.27 -21.36
C ARG A 95 -0.99 -2.58 -20.94
N MET A 96 -2.22 -2.56 -20.44
CA MET A 96 -2.92 -3.73 -19.94
C MET A 96 -3.20 -4.79 -21.01
N GLU A 97 -3.24 -4.41 -22.29
CA GLU A 97 -3.31 -5.38 -23.39
C GLU A 97 -2.04 -6.19 -23.63
N LYS A 98 -0.89 -5.69 -23.17
CA LYS A 98 0.38 -6.39 -23.37
C LYS A 98 0.45 -7.61 -22.45
N PRO A 99 0.93 -8.77 -22.94
CA PRO A 99 1.17 -9.93 -22.10
C PRO A 99 2.21 -9.59 -21.02
N GLY A 100 2.06 -10.20 -19.85
CA GLY A 100 2.95 -10.01 -18.70
C GLY A 100 2.71 -8.73 -17.90
N VAL A 101 1.73 -7.89 -18.26
CA VAL A 101 1.34 -6.72 -17.46
C VAL A 101 0.35 -7.14 -16.39
N TYR A 102 0.68 -6.85 -15.14
CA TYR A 102 -0.09 -7.31 -13.99
C TYR A 102 -1.45 -6.61 -13.98
N GLY A 103 -2.51 -7.41 -13.84
CA GLY A 103 -3.86 -6.91 -13.60
C GLY A 103 -4.14 -6.78 -12.11
N ASP A 104 -5.06 -5.90 -11.77
CA ASP A 104 -5.45 -5.62 -10.39
C ASP A 104 -6.99 -5.48 -10.29
N ASN A 105 -7.47 -4.97 -9.16
CA ASN A 105 -8.88 -4.73 -8.84
C ASN A 105 -9.69 -4.12 -9.98
N LEU A 106 -9.12 -3.18 -10.75
CA LEU A 106 -9.82 -2.55 -11.86
C LEU A 106 -10.17 -3.57 -12.97
N GLU A 107 -9.23 -4.44 -13.32
CA GLU A 107 -9.43 -5.53 -14.28
C GLU A 107 -10.33 -6.63 -13.71
N ILE A 108 -10.31 -6.87 -12.40
CA ILE A 108 -11.23 -7.81 -11.73
C ILE A 108 -12.67 -7.32 -11.85
N VAL A 109 -12.93 -6.04 -11.55
CA VAL A 109 -14.26 -5.43 -11.71
C VAL A 109 -14.71 -5.48 -13.17
N ALA A 110 -13.82 -5.13 -14.10
CA ALA A 110 -14.11 -5.21 -15.53
C ALA A 110 -14.42 -6.63 -15.98
N PHE A 111 -13.66 -7.62 -15.50
CA PHE A 111 -13.89 -9.03 -15.79
C PHE A 111 -15.25 -9.49 -15.24
N ALA A 112 -15.53 -9.20 -13.97
CA ALA A 112 -16.78 -9.58 -13.30
C ALA A 112 -18.00 -9.09 -14.10
N ARG A 113 -18.01 -7.81 -14.48
CA ARG A 113 -19.09 -7.21 -15.29
C ARG A 113 -19.11 -7.74 -16.72
N CYS A 114 -17.96 -7.88 -17.36
CA CYS A 114 -17.85 -8.34 -18.75
C CYS A 114 -18.36 -9.78 -18.93
N TYR A 115 -18.14 -10.64 -17.94
CA TYR A 115 -18.55 -12.05 -17.98
C TYR A 115 -19.85 -12.32 -17.21
N GLY A 116 -20.43 -11.31 -16.53
CA GLY A 116 -21.65 -11.48 -15.73
C GLY A 116 -21.47 -12.45 -14.56
N VAL A 117 -20.29 -12.44 -13.94
CA VAL A 117 -19.92 -13.32 -12.82
C VAL A 117 -19.51 -12.51 -11.61
N ASP A 118 -19.69 -13.08 -10.42
CA ASP A 118 -19.10 -12.51 -9.21
C ASP A 118 -17.72 -13.14 -8.98
N VAL A 119 -16.78 -12.39 -8.40
CA VAL A 119 -15.43 -12.87 -8.13
C VAL A 119 -15.16 -12.78 -6.63
N LYS A 120 -14.93 -13.92 -5.99
CA LYS A 120 -14.52 -14.02 -4.59
C LYS A 120 -13.00 -14.13 -4.52
N ILE A 121 -12.38 -13.12 -3.90
CA ILE A 121 -10.93 -13.03 -3.75
C ILE A 121 -10.57 -13.39 -2.32
N TYR A 122 -9.74 -14.41 -2.16
CA TYR A 122 -9.21 -14.86 -0.88
C TYR A 122 -7.82 -14.27 -0.67
N GLN A 123 -7.64 -13.55 0.42
CA GLN A 123 -6.34 -13.19 0.97
C GLN A 123 -6.08 -14.05 2.22
N ARG A 124 -4.92 -13.88 2.84
CA ARG A 124 -4.51 -14.65 4.01
C ARG A 124 -5.53 -14.54 5.16
N GLU A 125 -5.91 -13.31 5.53
CA GLU A 125 -6.77 -13.06 6.69
C GLU A 125 -8.27 -13.02 6.35
N PHE A 126 -8.62 -12.53 5.15
CA PHE A 126 -10.01 -12.27 4.77
C PHE A 126 -10.29 -12.66 3.33
N ALA A 127 -11.57 -12.70 2.97
CA ALA A 127 -12.02 -12.79 1.59
C ALA A 127 -13.12 -11.77 1.35
N TYR A 128 -13.15 -11.21 0.14
CA TYR A 128 -14.18 -10.25 -0.28
C TYR A 128 -14.73 -10.63 -1.65
N LEU A 129 -15.88 -10.08 -1.98
CA LEU A 129 -16.61 -10.35 -3.22
C LEU A 129 -16.65 -9.09 -4.08
N VAL A 130 -16.30 -9.24 -5.35
CA VAL A 130 -16.52 -8.25 -6.40
C VAL A 130 -17.72 -8.69 -7.22
N SER A 131 -18.81 -7.93 -7.16
CA SER A 131 -20.05 -8.23 -7.89
C SER A 131 -19.91 -7.86 -9.37
N GLY A 132 -20.38 -8.73 -10.25
CA GLY A 132 -20.48 -8.50 -11.69
C GLY A 132 -21.77 -7.77 -12.11
N GLU A 133 -22.45 -7.12 -11.16
CA GLU A 133 -23.68 -6.39 -11.44
C GLU A 133 -23.44 -5.26 -12.45
N ARG A 134 -24.31 -5.24 -13.46
CA ARG A 134 -24.37 -4.23 -14.50
C ARG A 134 -25.47 -3.24 -14.17
N ASP A 135 -25.28 -1.99 -14.56
CA ASP A 135 -26.28 -0.96 -14.29
C ASP A 135 -27.55 -1.24 -15.11
N VAL A 136 -28.71 -0.92 -14.53
CA VAL A 136 -30.02 -1.14 -15.17
C VAL A 136 -30.09 -0.31 -16.46
N GLY A 137 -30.15 -0.98 -17.61
CA GLY A 137 -30.16 -0.35 -18.94
C GLY A 137 -28.83 -0.40 -19.70
N GLU A 138 -27.78 -1.00 -19.13
CA GLU A 138 -26.53 -1.28 -19.84
C GLU A 138 -26.74 -2.43 -20.84
N GLU A 139 -26.64 -2.15 -22.14
CA GLU A 139 -26.82 -3.16 -23.19
C GLU A 139 -25.80 -4.31 -23.04
N SER A 140 -26.24 -5.55 -23.31
CA SER A 140 -25.33 -6.68 -23.35
C SER A 140 -24.38 -6.53 -24.53
N ASP A 141 -23.12 -6.32 -24.18
CA ASP A 141 -21.95 -6.23 -25.02
C ASP A 141 -21.59 -7.54 -25.79
N ASP A 142 -22.55 -8.45 -25.96
CA ASP A 142 -22.38 -9.81 -26.46
C ASP A 142 -22.19 -9.85 -27.98
N ASP A 143 -20.93 -9.82 -28.41
CA ASP A 143 -20.51 -10.22 -29.75
C ASP A 143 -20.61 -11.75 -29.89
N GLY A 144 -21.85 -12.26 -29.98
CA GLY A 144 -22.30 -13.46 -30.69
C GLY A 144 -21.54 -14.80 -30.65
N GLY A 145 -20.51 -15.01 -29.82
CA GLY A 145 -19.56 -16.10 -30.06
C GLY A 145 -19.21 -17.04 -28.91
N ASN A 146 -19.41 -16.66 -27.64
CA ASN A 146 -19.03 -17.55 -26.54
C ASN A 146 -19.81 -17.27 -25.26
N SER A 147 -21.13 -17.27 -25.37
CA SER A 147 -22.00 -17.38 -24.21
C SER A 147 -22.17 -18.87 -23.89
N MET A 148 -21.32 -19.38 -22.99
CA MET A 148 -21.57 -20.68 -22.36
C MET A 148 -22.78 -20.61 -21.40
N LEU A 149 -23.31 -19.41 -21.16
CA LEU A 149 -24.65 -19.15 -20.64
C LEU A 149 -25.51 -18.69 -21.82
N GLY A 150 -26.47 -19.47 -22.31
CA GLY A 150 -27.27 -19.12 -23.48
C GLY A 150 -27.88 -17.71 -23.44
N LYS A 151 -28.25 -17.19 -24.63
CA LYS A 151 -29.06 -15.99 -24.80
C LYS A 151 -30.42 -16.18 -24.11
N GLU A 152 -30.51 -15.90 -22.83
CA GLU A 152 -31.77 -15.82 -22.11
C GLU A 152 -31.80 -14.55 -21.26
N GLU A 153 -33.00 -13.96 -21.21
CA GLU A 153 -33.50 -12.91 -20.31
C GLU A 153 -32.78 -12.84 -18.94
N PRO A 154 -32.77 -11.69 -18.23
CA PRO A 154 -32.05 -11.55 -16.96
C PRO A 154 -32.42 -12.71 -16.04
N VAL A 155 -31.47 -13.64 -15.86
CA VAL A 155 -31.69 -14.82 -15.05
C VAL A 155 -31.90 -14.31 -13.63
N VAL A 156 -33.15 -14.41 -13.16
CA VAL A 156 -33.51 -14.31 -11.76
C VAL A 156 -32.93 -15.56 -11.09
N GLY A 157 -31.63 -15.54 -10.84
CA GLY A 157 -30.86 -16.64 -10.28
C GLY A 157 -29.50 -16.15 -9.80
N GLU A 158 -28.88 -16.90 -8.90
CA GLU A 158 -27.57 -16.55 -8.33
C GLU A 158 -26.50 -16.53 -9.43
N ARG A 159 -25.77 -15.42 -9.56
CA ARG A 159 -24.65 -15.29 -10.50
C ARG A 159 -23.56 -16.31 -10.16
N LYS A 160 -22.91 -16.85 -11.18
CA LYS A 160 -21.77 -17.76 -10.99
C LYS A 160 -20.67 -17.03 -10.21
N VAL A 161 -20.20 -17.63 -9.12
CA VAL A 161 -19.07 -17.10 -8.33
C VAL A 161 -17.78 -17.78 -8.77
N MET A 162 -16.78 -16.98 -9.14
CA MET A 162 -15.42 -17.42 -9.44
C MET A 162 -14.54 -17.20 -8.22
N HIS A 163 -13.67 -18.15 -7.91
CA HIS A 163 -12.85 -18.13 -6.71
C HIS A 163 -11.37 -18.01 -7.08
N ILE A 164 -10.73 -16.93 -6.63
CA ILE A 164 -9.29 -16.70 -6.82
C ILE A 164 -8.63 -16.37 -5.49
N ALA A 165 -7.35 -16.67 -5.35
CA ALA A 165 -6.53 -16.33 -4.20
C ALA A 165 -5.46 -15.31 -4.59
N TYR A 166 -5.19 -14.33 -3.74
CA TYR A 166 -4.15 -13.34 -3.92
C TYR A 166 -3.07 -13.51 -2.86
N HIS A 167 -1.84 -13.75 -3.33
CA HIS A 167 -0.67 -14.02 -2.51
C HIS A 167 0.08 -12.74 -2.14
N ASP A 168 0.86 -12.79 -1.05
CA ASP A 168 1.68 -11.67 -0.56
C ASP A 168 2.82 -11.28 -1.53
N TRP A 169 3.20 -12.21 -2.42
CA TRP A 169 4.23 -12.02 -3.44
C TRP A 169 3.66 -11.51 -4.78
N GLU A 170 2.50 -10.85 -4.74
CA GLU A 170 1.82 -10.22 -5.89
C GLU A 170 1.45 -11.21 -6.99
N HIS A 171 0.74 -12.28 -6.62
CA HIS A 171 0.31 -13.32 -7.55
C HIS A 171 -1.11 -13.76 -7.32
N TYR A 172 -1.77 -14.16 -8.40
CA TYR A 172 -3.11 -14.73 -8.36
C TYR A 172 -3.09 -16.21 -8.68
N SER A 173 -3.77 -16.97 -7.83
CA SER A 173 -4.05 -18.39 -8.04
C SER A 173 -5.54 -18.63 -8.25
N SER A 174 -5.87 -19.65 -9.03
CA SER A 174 -7.24 -20.18 -9.08
C SER A 174 -7.51 -20.99 -7.80
N VAL A 175 -8.74 -21.00 -7.30
CA VAL A 175 -9.11 -21.78 -6.11
C VAL A 175 -9.88 -23.03 -6.52
N ARG A 176 -9.54 -24.18 -5.92
CA ARG A 176 -10.14 -25.50 -6.21
C ARG A 176 -10.50 -26.23 -4.93
N ASN A 177 -11.40 -27.22 -5.03
CA ASN A 177 -11.75 -28.09 -3.91
C ASN A 177 -10.61 -29.07 -3.60
N ILE A 178 -10.31 -29.28 -2.32
CA ILE A 178 -9.34 -30.30 -1.88
C ILE A 178 -9.75 -31.71 -2.31
N ASP A 179 -11.06 -31.98 -2.35
CA ASP A 179 -11.59 -33.30 -2.75
C ASP A 179 -11.71 -33.46 -4.28
N GLY A 180 -11.30 -32.43 -5.04
CA GLY A 180 -11.38 -32.39 -6.50
C GLY A 180 -12.71 -31.83 -7.05
N PRO A 181 -12.83 -31.71 -8.38
CA PRO A 181 -11.85 -32.13 -9.39
C PRO A 181 -10.62 -31.19 -9.47
N HIS A 182 -9.43 -31.79 -9.57
CA HIS A 182 -8.15 -31.06 -9.70
C HIS A 182 -7.79 -30.68 -11.14
N LYS A 183 -8.54 -31.19 -12.12
CA LYS A 183 -8.38 -30.91 -13.55
C LYS A 183 -9.74 -30.66 -14.18
N GLY A 184 -9.77 -29.90 -15.27
CA GLY A 184 -11.03 -29.45 -15.86
C GLY A 184 -11.72 -28.43 -14.96
N LEU A 185 -13.03 -28.28 -15.14
CA LEU A 185 -13.82 -27.23 -14.47
C LEU A 185 -13.70 -27.33 -12.93
N PRO A 186 -13.32 -26.25 -12.23
CA PRO A 186 -13.08 -26.29 -10.78
C PRO A 186 -14.29 -26.68 -9.93
N ASN A 187 -15.51 -26.32 -10.35
CA ASN A 187 -16.77 -26.59 -9.63
C ASN A 187 -16.65 -26.35 -8.11
N VAL A 188 -16.14 -25.17 -7.75
CA VAL A 188 -15.80 -24.82 -6.36
C VAL A 188 -17.06 -24.84 -5.51
N SER A 189 -17.00 -25.57 -4.38
CA SER A 189 -18.09 -25.69 -3.42
C SER A 189 -17.54 -25.50 -2.00
N PRO A 190 -17.42 -24.24 -1.52
CA PRO A 190 -16.87 -23.95 -0.20
C PRO A 190 -17.69 -24.65 0.89
N LYS A 191 -17.02 -25.39 1.78
CA LYS A 191 -17.66 -25.97 2.96
C LYS A 191 -17.93 -24.88 4.00
N PRO A 192 -19.07 -24.90 4.72
CA PRO A 192 -19.31 -24.00 5.83
C PRO A 192 -18.20 -24.15 6.87
N LEU A 193 -17.63 -23.03 7.30
CA LEU A 193 -16.57 -23.05 8.31
C LEU A 193 -17.19 -23.39 9.68
N THR A 194 -16.77 -24.51 10.26
CA THR A 194 -17.23 -24.91 11.60
C THR A 194 -16.65 -23.99 12.67
N GLU A 195 -17.22 -24.01 13.88
CA GLU A 195 -16.68 -23.22 14.99
C GLU A 195 -15.24 -23.61 15.32
N GLU A 196 -14.93 -24.92 15.33
CA GLU A 196 -13.57 -25.40 15.48
C GLU A 196 -12.65 -24.94 14.34
N GLY A 197 -13.17 -24.89 13.11
CA GLY A 197 -12.47 -24.35 11.95
C GLY A 197 -12.15 -22.87 12.10
N ARG A 198 -13.12 -22.07 12.59
CA ARG A 198 -12.92 -20.64 12.91
C ARG A 198 -11.84 -20.45 13.97
N GLN A 199 -11.84 -21.24 15.03
CA GLN A 199 -10.83 -21.14 16.10
C GLN A 199 -9.43 -21.52 15.62
N LYS A 200 -9.32 -22.58 14.80
CA LYS A 200 -8.05 -22.97 14.17
C LYS A 200 -7.55 -21.88 13.23
N GLN A 201 -8.43 -21.34 12.39
CA GLN A 201 -8.10 -20.24 11.49
C GLN A 201 -7.58 -19.04 12.28
N GLN A 202 -8.32 -18.61 13.30
CA GLN A 202 -7.93 -17.50 14.17
C GLN A 202 -6.55 -17.75 14.78
N LYS A 203 -6.29 -18.94 15.31
CA LYS A 203 -5.00 -19.29 15.88
C LYS A 203 -3.85 -19.20 14.86
N VAL A 204 -4.04 -19.69 13.64
CA VAL A 204 -3.02 -19.61 12.57
C VAL A 204 -2.75 -18.16 12.16
N LEU A 205 -3.80 -17.33 12.06
CA LEU A 205 -3.66 -15.90 11.75
C LEU A 205 -2.88 -15.17 12.85
N GLU A 206 -3.13 -15.53 14.12
CA GLU A 206 -2.47 -14.94 15.28
C GLU A 206 -0.99 -15.35 15.41
N GLU A 207 -0.65 -16.60 15.11
CA GLU A 207 0.74 -17.08 15.10
C GLU A 207 1.59 -16.39 14.02
N GLY A 208 0.96 -15.90 12.94
CA GLY A 208 1.61 -15.25 11.81
C GLY A 208 1.81 -13.73 11.95
N VAL A 209 1.51 -13.12 13.10
CA VAL A 209 1.63 -11.66 13.27
C VAL A 209 3.06 -11.28 13.65
N VAL A 210 3.75 -10.60 12.73
CA VAL A 210 5.08 -10.03 12.98
C VAL A 210 4.94 -8.58 13.43
N ILE A 211 5.48 -8.25 14.61
CA ILE A 211 5.51 -6.87 15.09
C ILE A 211 6.56 -6.08 14.29
N MET A 212 6.07 -5.15 13.47
CA MET A 212 6.91 -4.32 12.61
C MET A 212 7.34 -3.03 13.33
N PRO A 213 8.53 -2.47 13.03
CA PRO A 213 9.03 -1.26 13.71
C PRO A 213 8.07 -0.05 13.63
N TRP A 214 7.33 0.07 12.52
CA TRP A 214 6.37 1.16 12.37
C TRP A 214 5.19 1.04 13.37
N MET A 215 4.81 -0.18 13.78
CA MET A 215 3.74 -0.39 14.76
C MET A 215 4.16 0.18 16.12
N GLU A 216 5.40 -0.09 16.54
CA GLU A 216 5.97 0.46 17.77
C GLU A 216 5.96 2.00 17.72
N ASP A 217 6.40 2.58 16.60
CA ASP A 217 6.44 4.04 16.41
C ASP A 217 5.04 4.69 16.39
N VAL A 218 4.00 3.98 15.92
CA VAL A 218 2.62 4.47 15.94
C VAL A 218 2.08 4.42 17.36
N VAL A 219 2.25 3.29 18.08
CA VAL A 219 1.83 3.19 19.49
C VAL A 219 2.51 4.28 20.33
N GLU A 220 3.82 4.46 20.20
CA GLU A 220 4.59 5.48 20.92
C GLU A 220 4.06 6.89 20.71
N LYS A 221 3.58 7.21 19.49
CA LYS A 221 3.00 8.54 19.16
C LYS A 221 1.54 8.69 19.55
N SER A 222 0.82 7.58 19.72
CA SER A 222 -0.59 7.56 20.10
C SER A 222 -0.82 7.67 21.60
N LEU A 223 0.22 7.43 22.40
CA LEU A 223 0.14 7.59 23.86
C LEU A 223 0.25 9.07 24.29
N PRO A 224 -0.51 9.48 25.31
CA PRO A 224 -0.35 10.77 25.98
C PRO A 224 1.08 10.99 26.47
N GLY A 225 1.56 12.24 26.46
CA GLY A 225 2.97 12.57 26.76
C GLY A 225 3.40 12.36 28.22
N ASP A 226 2.43 12.22 29.12
CA ASP A 226 2.57 11.84 30.52
C ASP A 226 2.64 10.30 30.72
N CYS A 227 2.23 9.52 29.72
CA CYS A 227 2.34 8.06 29.72
C CYS A 227 3.77 7.64 29.31
N VAL A 228 4.67 7.53 30.29
CA VAL A 228 6.06 7.11 30.04
C VAL A 228 6.14 5.58 29.91
N VAL A 229 6.02 5.09 28.68
CA VAL A 229 6.10 3.65 28.36
C VAL A 229 7.40 3.34 27.62
N THR A 230 8.12 2.30 28.05
CA THR A 230 9.34 1.85 27.35
C THR A 230 9.01 1.14 26.05
N LYS A 231 9.92 1.18 25.05
CA LYS A 231 9.76 0.42 23.80
C LYS A 231 9.54 -1.07 24.03
N GLN A 232 10.12 -1.63 25.10
CA GLN A 232 9.89 -3.02 25.49
C GLN A 232 8.44 -3.28 25.90
N LYS A 233 7.86 -2.44 26.78
CA LYS A 233 6.44 -2.53 27.15
C LYS A 233 5.51 -2.35 25.95
N ILE A 234 5.85 -1.46 25.01
CA ILE A 234 5.10 -1.27 23.76
C ILE A 234 5.13 -2.56 22.92
N ARG A 235 6.30 -3.17 22.73
CA ARG A 235 6.43 -4.45 22.02
C ARG A 235 5.63 -5.55 22.71
N GLU A 236 5.72 -5.69 24.03
CA GLU A 236 4.95 -6.69 24.79
C GLU A 236 3.43 -6.46 24.68
N ALA A 237 2.98 -5.21 24.72
CA ALA A 237 1.57 -4.86 24.53
C ALA A 237 1.10 -5.18 23.10
N LEU A 238 1.92 -4.89 22.09
CA LEU A 238 1.66 -5.25 20.69
C LEU A 238 1.63 -6.76 20.49
N GLU A 239 2.52 -7.53 21.12
CA GLU A 239 2.52 -9.00 21.09
C GLU A 239 1.26 -9.56 21.76
N LYS A 240 0.90 -9.06 22.95
CA LYS A 240 -0.34 -9.43 23.67
C LYS A 240 -1.60 -9.01 22.94
N SER A 241 -1.53 -7.96 22.11
CA SER A 241 -2.61 -7.49 21.25
C SER A 241 -2.52 -8.03 19.83
N LYS A 242 -1.59 -8.96 19.57
CA LYS A 242 -1.46 -9.66 18.28
C LYS A 242 -1.36 -8.68 17.12
N GLY A 243 -0.53 -7.63 17.28
CA GLY A 243 -0.28 -6.58 16.28
C GLY A 243 -1.38 -5.54 16.13
N ASP A 244 -2.49 -5.65 16.86
CA ASP A 244 -3.51 -4.59 16.89
C ASP A 244 -2.99 -3.38 17.69
N VAL A 245 -2.68 -2.32 16.95
CA VAL A 245 -2.14 -1.06 17.48
C VAL A 245 -3.15 -0.38 18.41
N GLY A 246 -4.44 -0.37 18.06
CA GLY A 246 -5.47 0.30 18.86
C GLY A 246 -5.67 -0.41 20.19
N LEU A 247 -5.77 -1.74 20.17
CA LEU A 247 -5.90 -2.55 21.37
C LEU A 247 -4.63 -2.48 22.23
N ALA A 248 -3.45 -2.41 21.63
CA ALA A 248 -2.20 -2.20 22.36
C ALA A 248 -2.17 -0.84 23.07
N VAL A 249 -2.59 0.23 22.39
CA VAL A 249 -2.70 1.58 23.00
C VAL A 249 -3.71 1.56 24.16
N SER A 250 -4.92 1.02 23.96
CA SER A 250 -5.93 0.93 25.02
C SER A 250 -5.41 0.20 26.25
N LYS A 251 -4.80 -0.98 26.09
CA LYS A 251 -4.23 -1.74 27.22
C LYS A 251 -3.12 -0.99 27.95
N LEU A 252 -2.32 -0.20 27.24
CA LEU A 252 -1.26 0.60 27.85
C LEU A 252 -1.81 1.77 28.66
N LEU A 253 -2.91 2.37 28.20
CA LEU A 253 -3.62 3.43 28.94
C LEU A 253 -4.29 2.86 30.20
N ASP A 254 -5.01 1.75 30.07
CA ASP A 254 -5.67 1.09 31.20
C ASP A 254 -4.66 0.67 32.28
N ALA A 255 -3.48 0.19 31.86
CA ALA A 255 -2.40 -0.16 32.79
C ALA A 255 -1.79 1.07 33.48
N ALA A 256 -1.65 2.20 32.78
CA ALA A 256 -1.14 3.42 33.37
C ALA A 256 -2.13 4.03 34.39
N GLU A 257 -3.43 3.91 34.15
CA GLU A 257 -4.47 4.33 35.10
C GLU A 257 -4.47 3.44 36.34
N ALA A 258 -4.39 2.11 36.17
CA ALA A 258 -4.28 1.17 37.29
C ALA A 258 -2.99 1.38 38.12
N ASP A 259 -1.86 1.68 37.48
CA ASP A 259 -0.62 2.03 38.17
C ASP A 259 -0.79 3.34 38.98
N ALA A 260 -1.50 4.34 38.45
CA ALA A 260 -1.78 5.59 39.15
C ALA A 260 -2.73 5.43 40.34
N GLU A 261 -3.76 4.57 40.22
CA GLU A 261 -4.66 4.24 41.32
C GLU A 261 -3.95 3.48 42.44
N ALA A 262 -3.05 2.55 42.10
CA ALA A 262 -2.28 1.79 43.07
C ALA A 262 -1.28 2.67 43.86
N GLU A 263 -0.63 3.64 43.21
CA GLU A 263 0.25 4.60 43.90
C GLU A 263 -0.54 5.53 44.84
N ALA A 264 -1.77 5.91 44.48
CA ALA A 264 -2.64 6.72 45.34
C ALA A 264 -3.08 5.98 46.63
N ASP A 265 -3.26 4.66 46.56
CA ASP A 265 -3.59 3.83 47.72
C ASP A 265 -2.40 3.64 48.69
N ILE A 266 -1.17 3.68 48.18
CA ILE A 266 0.06 3.57 48.99
C ILE A 266 0.30 4.87 49.79
N ASP A 267 0.05 6.03 49.18
CA ASP A 267 0.18 7.33 49.86
C ASP A 267 -0.84 7.50 51.00
N ALA A 268 -2.06 6.95 50.86
CA ALA A 268 -3.10 6.99 51.88
C ALA A 268 -2.79 6.14 53.13
N GLU A 269 -2.04 5.03 52.97
CA GLU A 269 -1.60 4.19 54.09
C GLU A 269 -0.31 4.72 54.75
N GLY A 270 0.55 5.44 54.01
CA GLY A 270 1.73 6.13 54.56
C GLY A 270 1.38 7.28 55.51
N GLU A 271 0.27 7.98 55.26
CA GLU A 271 -0.17 9.11 56.09
C GLU A 271 -0.73 8.68 57.46
N LYS A 272 -1.20 7.42 57.60
CA LYS A 272 -1.65 6.88 58.90
C LYS A 272 -0.50 6.55 59.86
N VAL A 273 0.67 6.15 59.34
CA VAL A 273 1.81 5.71 60.18
C VAL A 273 2.56 6.90 60.79
N ALA A 274 2.50 8.09 60.19
CA ALA A 274 3.18 9.29 60.69
C ALA A 274 2.55 9.94 61.93
N SER A 275 1.39 9.44 62.41
CA SER A 275 0.63 10.06 63.50
C SER A 275 0.80 9.42 64.88
N LYS A 276 1.70 8.43 65.05
CA LYS A 276 1.79 7.64 66.30
C LYS A 276 3.13 7.62 67.04
N GLU A 277 4.13 8.41 66.64
CA GLU A 277 5.42 8.46 67.35
C GLU A 277 5.89 9.90 67.59
N LYS A 278 5.21 10.61 68.50
CA LYS A 278 5.79 11.75 69.23
C LYS A 278 5.13 11.88 70.60
N GLU A 279 5.74 11.26 71.61
CA GLU A 279 5.78 11.74 73.00
C GLU A 279 6.73 10.80 73.78
N GLU A 280 7.97 11.26 74.02
CA GLU A 280 8.60 11.34 75.35
C GLU A 280 10.09 11.78 75.25
N GLU A 281 10.41 12.74 76.13
CA GLU A 281 11.66 13.31 76.67
C GLU A 281 12.95 12.46 76.66
N GLU A 282 14.17 12.93 76.95
CA GLU A 282 14.92 14.20 77.04
C GLU A 282 16.38 13.76 77.37
N ASP A 283 17.37 14.65 77.16
CA ASP A 283 18.57 14.82 78.00
C ASP A 283 19.98 14.25 77.63
N THR A 284 20.94 15.18 77.75
CA THR A 284 22.42 15.15 77.84
C THR A 284 23.34 14.88 76.62
N GLY A 285 23.99 15.95 76.14
CA GLY A 285 25.42 16.18 76.44
C GLY A 285 26.55 15.75 75.46
N LEU A 286 27.14 16.76 74.79
CA LEU A 286 28.60 17.04 74.66
C LEU A 286 29.51 16.23 73.67
N LYS A 287 29.89 16.86 72.53
CA LYS A 287 31.21 17.49 72.18
C LYS A 287 31.52 17.51 70.66
N LYS A 288 32.01 18.67 70.19
CA LYS A 288 32.60 19.00 68.86
C LYS A 288 34.07 18.47 68.74
N PRO A 289 34.92 18.75 67.72
CA PRO A 289 34.75 19.50 66.45
C PRO A 289 35.46 18.94 65.17
N ILE A 290 35.00 19.43 64.01
CA ILE A 290 35.70 20.01 62.82
C ILE A 290 37.20 19.70 62.61
N ASN A 291 37.59 19.31 61.37
CA ASN A 291 38.69 19.98 60.64
C ASN A 291 38.69 19.78 59.11
N GLU A 292 39.03 20.88 58.44
CA GLU A 292 39.17 21.13 56.99
C GLU A 292 40.47 20.56 56.37
N ASP A 293 40.50 20.63 55.03
CA ASP A 293 41.64 20.73 54.12
C ASP A 293 42.53 19.52 53.82
N ASN A 294 42.55 19.10 52.54
CA ASN A 294 43.73 19.31 51.68
C ASN A 294 43.57 18.79 50.23
N ARG A 295 43.93 19.65 49.27
CA ARG A 295 44.40 19.34 47.91
C ARG A 295 45.72 20.14 47.73
N PRO A 296 46.54 19.97 46.67
CA PRO A 296 46.85 18.85 45.75
C PRO A 296 48.39 18.62 45.63
N LYS A 297 48.86 17.65 44.81
CA LYS A 297 50.06 17.80 43.94
C LYS A 297 50.20 16.66 42.93
N LYS A 298 50.96 16.92 41.85
CA LYS A 298 50.86 16.38 40.49
C LYS A 298 52.26 15.98 39.99
N LYS A 299 52.34 14.98 39.07
CA LYS A 299 53.34 14.70 37.97
C LYS A 299 54.51 13.71 38.23
N PRO A 300 55.14 13.09 37.18
CA PRO A 300 54.67 12.57 35.86
C PRO A 300 55.35 11.19 35.46
N PRO A 301 55.63 10.77 34.19
CA PRO A 301 55.36 9.41 33.65
C PRO A 301 56.66 8.61 33.32
N PRO A 302 56.61 7.42 32.64
CA PRO A 302 56.92 7.47 31.20
C PRO A 302 56.37 6.35 30.27
N TYR A 303 56.52 6.65 28.98
CA TYR A 303 56.57 5.85 27.75
C TYR A 303 55.30 5.49 26.95
N ALA A 304 55.45 5.78 25.67
CA ALA A 304 54.45 6.03 24.65
C ALA A 304 54.45 4.93 23.58
N ARG A 305 53.30 4.74 22.94
CA ARG A 305 53.24 4.27 21.55
C ARG A 305 52.30 5.17 20.75
N GLN A 306 52.88 5.79 19.73
CA GLN A 306 52.21 6.58 18.70
C GLN A 306 51.46 5.67 17.74
N THR A 307 50.20 5.97 17.42
CA THR A 307 49.62 5.74 16.09
C THR A 307 48.49 6.73 15.82
N GLY A 308 48.68 7.57 14.80
CA GLY A 308 47.62 8.00 13.87
C GLY A 308 46.66 9.11 14.32
N ASN A 309 46.99 10.35 13.94
CA ASN A 309 46.03 11.44 13.80
C ASN A 309 44.90 11.03 12.83
N LYS A 310 43.69 10.76 13.33
CA LYS A 310 42.46 10.76 12.52
C LYS A 310 41.64 12.01 12.86
N PRO A 311 41.20 12.80 11.87
CA PRO A 311 40.39 13.98 12.14
C PRO A 311 39.06 13.57 12.77
N LYS A 312 38.65 14.29 13.81
CA LYS A 312 37.39 14.11 14.53
C LYS A 312 36.23 14.26 13.53
N ARG A 313 35.39 13.23 13.40
CA ARG A 313 34.23 13.23 12.49
C ARG A 313 33.21 14.28 12.97
N GLU A 314 32.92 15.25 12.10
CA GLU A 314 31.93 16.30 12.33
C GLU A 314 30.55 15.69 12.61
N THR A 315 29.91 16.11 13.70
CA THR A 315 28.57 15.64 14.07
C THR A 315 27.51 16.22 13.14
N ALA A 316 26.35 15.57 13.04
CA ALA A 316 25.25 16.05 12.19
C ALA A 316 24.78 17.48 12.54
N ARG A 317 24.92 17.87 13.81
CA ARG A 317 24.60 19.22 14.30
C ARG A 317 25.62 20.26 13.82
N GLU A 318 26.91 19.96 13.93
CA GLU A 318 28.00 20.84 13.43
C GLU A 318 27.91 21.03 11.91
N ARG A 319 27.59 19.96 11.16
CA ARG A 319 27.38 20.01 9.70
C ARG A 319 26.21 20.93 9.31
N LYS A 320 25.13 20.93 10.09
CA LYS A 320 23.95 21.77 9.85
C LYS A 320 24.25 23.26 10.14
N GLU A 321 24.97 23.54 11.22
CA GLU A 321 25.42 24.91 11.54
C GLU A 321 26.39 25.47 10.50
N ARG A 322 27.33 24.66 10.00
CA ARG A 322 28.26 25.10 8.95
C ARG A 322 27.54 25.45 7.65
N GLN A 323 26.60 24.60 7.22
CA GLN A 323 25.80 24.86 6.03
C GLN A 323 24.90 26.10 6.18
N GLN A 324 24.44 26.39 7.39
CA GLN A 324 23.65 27.58 7.66
C GLN A 324 24.52 28.85 7.64
N LYS A 325 25.72 28.80 8.20
CA LYS A 325 26.71 29.91 8.14
C LYS A 325 27.16 30.20 6.71
N GLU A 326 27.49 29.18 5.90
CA GLU A 326 27.86 29.35 4.49
C GLU A 326 26.71 29.94 3.64
N LYS A 327 25.46 29.57 3.93
CA LYS A 327 24.30 30.14 3.24
C LYS A 327 24.09 31.62 3.58
N ILE A 328 24.36 32.01 4.83
CA ILE A 328 24.28 33.41 5.27
C ILE A 328 25.42 34.22 4.62
N GLU A 329 26.62 33.67 4.57
CA GLU A 329 27.79 34.33 3.97
C GLU A 329 27.65 34.50 2.45
N LYS A 330 27.15 33.47 1.74
CA LYS A 330 26.82 33.58 0.30
C LYS A 330 25.71 34.59 0.03
N LYS A 331 24.73 34.73 0.91
CA LYS A 331 23.70 35.79 0.80
C LYS A 331 24.30 37.19 1.00
N LYS A 332 25.24 37.35 1.93
CA LYS A 332 25.96 38.63 2.12
C LYS A 332 26.86 38.98 0.94
N ALA A 333 27.56 38.01 0.36
CA ALA A 333 28.40 38.23 -0.82
C ALA A 333 27.58 38.62 -2.07
N LYS A 334 26.36 38.08 -2.23
CA LYS A 334 25.48 38.38 -3.37
C LYS A 334 24.79 39.75 -3.27
N ALA A 335 24.72 40.34 -2.08
CA ALA A 335 24.17 41.68 -1.88
C ALA A 335 25.18 42.80 -2.21
N ASN A 336 26.48 42.50 -2.30
CA ASN A 336 27.54 43.50 -2.54
C ASN A 336 28.19 43.44 -3.94
N GLY A 337 27.68 42.62 -4.86
CA GLY A 337 28.24 42.45 -6.21
C GLY A 337 27.35 43.03 -7.31
N GLY A 338 27.22 44.36 -7.36
CA GLY A 338 26.57 45.07 -8.47
C GLY A 338 27.57 45.97 -9.19
N SER A 339 27.94 45.63 -10.43
CA SER A 339 28.34 46.54 -11.54
C SER A 339 29.00 45.74 -12.67
N GLY A 340 28.61 45.98 -13.93
CA GLY A 340 29.26 45.39 -15.09
C GLY A 340 28.41 45.36 -16.35
N SER A 341 28.57 46.40 -17.16
CA SER A 341 27.91 46.78 -18.42
C SER A 341 28.15 45.89 -19.65
N GLY A 342 27.13 45.81 -20.52
CA GLY A 342 27.22 46.10 -21.97
C GLY A 342 27.81 45.06 -22.94
N VAL A 343 27.06 44.71 -23.98
CA VAL A 343 27.27 45.11 -25.40
C VAL A 343 26.42 44.22 -26.34
N THR A 344 25.89 44.88 -27.37
CA THR A 344 24.93 44.45 -28.39
C THR A 344 25.61 43.99 -29.70
N SER A 345 24.89 43.20 -30.50
CA SER A 345 24.92 43.00 -31.98
C SER A 345 24.61 41.52 -32.30
N GLY A 346 23.86 41.10 -33.31
CA GLY A 346 23.23 41.75 -34.46
C GLY A 346 23.39 40.83 -35.69
N LYS A 347 22.27 40.49 -36.36
CA LYS A 347 22.15 39.89 -37.73
C LYS A 347 22.63 38.42 -37.88
N ASP A 348 22.07 37.54 -38.72
CA ASP A 348 21.46 37.69 -40.05
C ASP A 348 20.29 36.74 -40.31
N SER A 349 19.41 37.20 -41.19
CA SER A 349 18.31 36.49 -41.85
C SER A 349 18.69 36.15 -43.30
N LYS A 350 18.39 34.94 -43.77
CA LYS A 350 18.18 34.62 -45.20
C LYS A 350 17.30 33.39 -45.35
N GLY A 351 16.19 33.56 -46.06
CA GLY A 351 15.25 32.50 -46.41
C GLY A 351 15.61 31.77 -47.70
N SER A 352 14.82 30.74 -48.01
CA SER A 352 14.40 30.41 -49.38
C SER A 352 13.13 29.57 -49.32
N ALA A 353 12.17 29.99 -50.13
CA ALA A 353 10.86 29.41 -50.32
C ALA A 353 10.91 28.26 -51.32
N ALA A 354 10.00 27.28 -51.18
CA ALA A 354 9.52 26.47 -52.28
C ALA A 354 8.06 26.10 -52.02
N THR A 355 7.19 26.70 -52.82
CA THR A 355 5.76 26.46 -52.99
C THR A 355 5.54 25.30 -53.97
N ALA A 356 4.61 24.39 -53.69
CA ALA A 356 3.74 23.77 -54.70
C ALA A 356 2.55 23.06 -54.05
N THR A 357 1.36 23.55 -54.37
CA THR A 357 0.03 23.12 -53.95
C THR A 357 -0.57 22.08 -54.90
N SER A 358 -1.27 21.11 -54.30
CA SER A 358 -2.57 20.50 -54.66
C SER A 358 -3.03 20.44 -56.14
N ALA A 359 -3.39 19.23 -56.58
CA ALA A 359 -4.65 18.97 -57.30
C ALA A 359 -5.02 17.48 -57.22
N ASN A 360 -6.29 17.22 -56.93
CA ASN A 360 -6.90 15.92 -56.68
C ASN A 360 -8.08 15.71 -57.65
N THR A 361 -8.29 14.46 -58.11
CA THR A 361 -9.49 13.90 -58.81
C THR A 361 -9.73 14.29 -60.29
N PRO A 362 -10.29 13.37 -61.13
CA PRO A 362 -11.72 13.00 -61.06
C PRO A 362 -12.03 11.48 -61.15
N MET A 363 -13.34 11.21 -61.03
CA MET A 363 -14.07 9.97 -60.74
C MET A 363 -14.28 8.97 -61.90
N SER A 364 -14.61 7.73 -61.49
CA SER A 364 -15.76 6.87 -61.90
C SER A 364 -15.91 6.34 -63.33
N SER A 365 -15.79 5.02 -63.44
CA SER A 365 -16.77 4.04 -64.00
C SER A 365 -16.20 2.65 -63.64
N GLY A 366 -16.89 1.59 -63.25
CA GLY A 366 -18.20 1.03 -63.61
C GLY A 366 -17.94 -0.48 -63.84
N GLU A 367 -18.86 -1.35 -63.45
CA GLU A 367 -18.86 -2.83 -63.64
C GLU A 367 -17.96 -3.63 -62.66
N GLY A 368 -18.35 -4.78 -62.10
CA GLY A 368 -19.51 -5.63 -62.31
C GLY A 368 -19.53 -6.75 -61.26
N ILE A 369 -20.76 -7.20 -60.97
CA ILE A 369 -21.13 -8.31 -60.09
C ILE A 369 -20.53 -9.62 -60.59
N LYS A 370 -20.02 -10.48 -59.69
CA LYS A 370 -20.06 -11.95 -59.83
C LYS A 370 -19.85 -12.65 -58.48
N THR A 371 -20.98 -13.11 -57.95
CA THR A 371 -21.14 -14.20 -56.99
C THR A 371 -20.59 -15.50 -57.57
N LEU A 372 -19.92 -16.32 -56.73
CA LEU A 372 -19.74 -17.75 -56.96
C LEU A 372 -19.76 -18.47 -55.61
N HIS A 373 -20.76 -19.35 -55.47
CA HIS A 373 -20.75 -20.49 -54.55
C HIS A 373 -19.52 -21.36 -54.82
N VAL A 374 -18.84 -21.85 -53.77
CA VAL A 374 -19.01 -23.17 -53.14
C VAL A 374 -18.43 -23.08 -51.73
#